data_AF-A0A0C9TRW1-F1
#
_entry.id   AF-A0A0C9TRW1-F1
#
_cell.length_a   1.000
_cell.length_b   1.000
_cell.length_c   1.000
_cell.angle_alpha   90.00
_cell.angle_beta   90.00
_cell.angle_gamma   90.00
#
_symmetry.space_group_name_H-M   'P 1'
#
loop_
_entity.id
_entity.type
_entity.pdbx_description
1 polymer ?
#
loop_
_entity_poly.entity_id
_entity_poly.type
_entity_poly.pdbx_seq_one_letter_code
_entity_poly.pdbx_strand_id
1 'polypeptide(L)'
;MRPGQLPDGSFQDFYFPEDHLLMPGWFKGMEWIIREWDLWPENGLRAQCESFKCEPGRTDCCCRRLLFTQPDFVNQKSHLEELITSRNHICDFYPKFHCELNFIEQYWGAAKLRYHASPQTKNMEEMEANVIAALDDVPLTQIRRYANRSAKFMDAYAKGLNGAQAAWAAKKYRGHRVLPENILRELEGS
;
A
#
# COMPACT_ATOMS: atom_id res chain seq x y z
N MET A 1 -2.24 -19.31 -8.86
CA MET A 1 -3.03 -18.08 -9.09
C MET A 1 -4.48 -18.45 -8.81
N ARG A 2 -5.27 -17.60 -8.17
CA ARG A 2 -6.70 -17.90 -7.96
C ARG A 2 -7.41 -17.89 -9.31
N PRO A 3 -8.51 -18.64 -9.48
CA PRO A 3 -9.37 -18.45 -10.63
C PRO A 3 -9.93 -17.03 -10.62
N GLY A 4 -10.11 -16.46 -11.81
CA GLY A 4 -10.87 -15.23 -12.00
C GLY A 4 -12.36 -15.48 -11.75
N GLN A 5 -13.14 -14.40 -11.80
CA GLN A 5 -14.59 -14.47 -11.70
C GLN A 5 -15.22 -13.70 -12.86
N LEU A 6 -16.05 -14.38 -13.65
CA LEU A 6 -16.76 -13.81 -14.78
C LEU A 6 -17.92 -12.90 -14.31
N PRO A 7 -18.44 -12.02 -15.18
CA PRO A 7 -19.56 -11.13 -14.83
C PRO A 7 -20.84 -11.85 -14.38
N ASP A 8 -21.04 -13.10 -14.81
CA ASP A 8 -22.15 -13.97 -14.40
C ASP A 8 -21.92 -14.65 -13.04
N GLY A 9 -20.76 -14.42 -12.42
CA GLY A 9 -20.34 -14.98 -11.14
C GLY A 9 -19.64 -16.34 -11.23
N SER A 10 -19.53 -16.93 -12.42
CA SER A 10 -18.85 -18.20 -12.63
C SER A 10 -17.33 -18.06 -12.51
N PHE A 11 -16.65 -19.17 -12.20
CA PHE A 11 -15.20 -19.20 -12.06
C PHE A 11 -14.53 -19.26 -13.43
N GLN A 12 -13.44 -18.50 -13.59
CA GLN A 12 -12.56 -18.58 -14.74
C GLN A 12 -11.23 -19.20 -14.34
N ASP A 13 -10.95 -20.41 -14.82
CA ASP A 13 -9.62 -20.98 -14.72
C ASP A 13 -8.67 -20.31 -15.71
N PHE A 14 -7.49 -19.91 -15.23
CA PHE A 14 -6.46 -19.30 -16.08
C PHE A 14 -5.55 -20.32 -16.77
N TYR A 15 -5.77 -21.61 -16.50
CA TYR A 15 -5.04 -22.72 -17.11
C TYR A 15 -6.00 -23.59 -17.89
N PHE A 16 -5.54 -24.18 -18.98
CA PHE A 16 -6.29 -25.20 -19.69
C PHE A 16 -6.38 -26.47 -18.83
N PRO A 17 -7.50 -27.22 -18.91
CA PRO A 17 -7.66 -28.44 -18.14
C PRO A 17 -6.66 -29.51 -18.60
N GLU A 18 -6.39 -30.49 -17.74
CA GLU A 18 -5.40 -31.55 -18.00
C GLU A 18 -5.77 -32.46 -19.19
N ASP A 19 -7.04 -32.49 -19.59
CA ASP A 19 -7.54 -33.22 -20.76
C ASP A 19 -7.56 -32.36 -22.05
N HIS A 20 -7.03 -31.14 -22.02
CA HIS A 20 -6.98 -30.27 -23.19
C HIS A 20 -6.09 -30.87 -24.29
N LEU A 21 -6.64 -31.03 -25.50
CA LEU A 21 -6.05 -31.80 -26.60
C LEU A 21 -4.63 -31.38 -27.02
N LEU A 22 -4.30 -30.09 -26.91
CA LEU A 22 -3.05 -29.53 -27.42
C LEU A 22 -2.17 -28.87 -26.35
N MET A 23 -2.75 -28.49 -25.22
CA MET A 23 -2.08 -27.60 -24.25
C MET A 23 -2.52 -27.90 -22.81
N PRO A 24 -2.45 -29.17 -22.36
CA PRO A 24 -2.93 -29.55 -21.02
C PRO A 24 -2.11 -28.83 -19.93
N GLY A 25 -2.80 -28.19 -18.99
CA GLY A 25 -2.16 -27.46 -17.88
C GLY A 25 -1.43 -26.17 -18.27
N TRP A 26 -1.50 -25.74 -19.53
CA TRP A 26 -0.84 -24.49 -19.97
C TRP A 26 -1.64 -23.27 -19.50
N PHE A 27 -0.93 -22.18 -19.20
CA PHE A 27 -1.57 -20.89 -18.93
C PHE A 27 -2.21 -20.36 -20.21
N LYS A 28 -3.49 -19.98 -20.15
CA LYS A 28 -4.30 -19.54 -21.30
C LYS A 28 -3.73 -18.31 -22.00
N GLY A 29 -3.06 -17.43 -21.26
CA GLY A 29 -2.57 -16.15 -21.78
C GLY A 29 -3.68 -15.10 -21.83
N MET A 30 -3.29 -13.84 -21.99
CA MET A 30 -4.21 -12.71 -21.87
C MET A 30 -5.30 -12.71 -22.94
N GLU A 31 -4.99 -13.08 -24.18
CA GLU A 31 -5.98 -13.09 -25.26
C GLU A 31 -7.14 -14.05 -24.98
N TRP A 32 -6.84 -15.30 -24.63
CA TRP A 32 -7.86 -16.29 -24.30
C TRP A 32 -8.71 -15.86 -23.11
N ILE A 33 -8.07 -15.37 -22.04
CA ILE A 33 -8.78 -14.87 -20.86
C ILE A 33 -9.74 -13.74 -21.24
N ILE A 34 -9.35 -12.81 -22.12
CA ILE A 34 -10.18 -11.69 -22.57
C ILE A 34 -11.32 -12.16 -23.49
N ARG A 35 -11.06 -13.16 -24.35
CA ARG A 35 -12.10 -13.76 -25.20
C ARG A 35 -13.18 -14.45 -24.39
N GLU A 36 -12.80 -15.17 -23.32
CA GLU A 36 -13.75 -15.80 -22.39
C GLU A 36 -14.63 -14.78 -21.64
N TRP A 37 -14.20 -13.52 -21.57
CA TRP A 37 -14.95 -12.41 -21.00
C TRP A 37 -15.83 -11.67 -22.02
N ASP A 38 -15.83 -12.08 -23.29
CA ASP A 38 -16.45 -11.34 -24.39
C ASP A 38 -15.95 -9.89 -24.52
N LEU A 39 -14.69 -9.65 -24.12
CA LEU A 39 -14.05 -8.33 -24.17
C LEU A 39 -13.01 -8.21 -25.29
N TRP A 40 -12.87 -9.23 -26.14
CA TRP A 40 -11.90 -9.23 -27.23
C TRP A 40 -12.43 -8.46 -28.44
N PRO A 41 -11.80 -7.36 -28.86
CA PRO A 41 -12.28 -6.57 -29.98
C PRO A 41 -12.01 -7.27 -31.32
N GLU A 42 -12.83 -6.97 -32.33
CA GLU A 42 -12.73 -7.56 -33.67
C GLU A 42 -11.36 -7.33 -34.33
N ASN A 43 -10.78 -6.13 -34.13
CA ASN A 43 -9.47 -5.77 -34.65
C ASN A 43 -8.29 -6.34 -33.83
N GLY A 44 -8.59 -7.09 -32.77
CA GLY A 44 -7.62 -7.62 -31.82
C GLY A 44 -7.00 -6.56 -30.90
N LEU A 45 -6.19 -7.03 -29.95
CA LEU A 45 -5.44 -6.18 -29.03
C LEU A 45 -3.96 -6.54 -29.08
N ARG A 46 -3.12 -5.52 -28.99
CA ARG A 46 -1.71 -5.71 -28.64
C ARG A 46 -1.62 -6.24 -27.21
N ALA A 47 -0.64 -7.10 -26.92
CA ALA A 47 -0.42 -7.62 -25.57
C ALA A 47 -0.19 -6.49 -24.53
N GLN A 48 0.63 -5.50 -24.89
CA GLN A 48 0.93 -4.34 -24.06
C GLN A 48 1.24 -3.09 -24.91
N CYS A 49 1.00 -1.90 -24.36
CA CYS A 49 1.50 -0.64 -24.92
C CYS A 49 3.02 -0.52 -24.74
N GLU A 50 3.65 0.26 -25.61
CA GLU A 50 5.08 0.50 -25.57
C GLU A 50 5.51 1.11 -24.23
N SER A 51 6.57 0.56 -23.63
CA SER A 51 7.09 0.99 -22.33
C SER A 51 6.05 1.01 -21.19
N PHE A 52 4.96 0.24 -21.29
CA PHE A 52 3.83 0.25 -20.35
C PHE A 52 3.11 1.60 -20.23
N LYS A 53 3.31 2.50 -21.20
CA LYS A 53 2.69 3.83 -21.25
C LYS A 53 1.35 3.73 -21.99
N CYS A 54 0.28 3.55 -21.24
CA CYS A 54 -1.08 3.63 -21.79
C CYS A 54 -1.58 5.06 -21.67
N GLU A 55 -2.42 5.50 -22.61
CA GLU A 55 -3.10 6.79 -22.53
C GLU A 55 -3.88 6.92 -21.20
N PRO A 56 -3.73 8.03 -20.44
CA PRO A 56 -4.48 8.25 -19.22
C PRO A 56 -5.99 8.17 -19.46
N GLY A 57 -6.71 7.48 -18.56
CA GLY A 57 -8.16 7.28 -18.66
C GLY A 57 -8.60 6.19 -19.65
N ARG A 58 -7.73 5.75 -20.56
CA ARG A 58 -8.04 4.67 -21.50
C ARG A 58 -7.85 3.29 -20.86
N THR A 59 -8.87 2.44 -20.96
CA THR A 59 -8.88 1.10 -20.34
C THR A 59 -8.76 -0.05 -21.36
N ASP A 60 -8.93 0.22 -22.65
CA ASP A 60 -9.07 -0.79 -23.71
C ASP A 60 -7.88 -0.84 -24.70
N CYS A 61 -6.76 -0.18 -24.39
CA CYS A 61 -5.68 0.03 -25.36
C CYS A 61 -4.79 -1.20 -25.63
N CYS A 62 -4.76 -2.17 -24.72
CA CYS A 62 -3.97 -3.40 -24.81
C CYS A 62 -4.51 -4.45 -23.82
N CYS A 63 -4.18 -5.72 -24.04
CA CYS A 63 -4.65 -6.82 -23.20
C CYS A 63 -4.34 -6.60 -21.72
N ARG A 64 -3.10 -6.18 -21.41
CA ARG A 64 -2.67 -5.89 -20.05
C ARG A 64 -3.53 -4.82 -19.38
N ARG A 65 -3.80 -3.70 -20.07
CA ARG A 65 -4.57 -2.58 -19.48
C ARG A 65 -6.02 -3.00 -19.24
N LEU A 66 -6.62 -3.70 -20.20
CA LEU A 66 -7.99 -4.18 -20.12
C LEU A 66 -8.18 -5.14 -18.94
N LEU A 67 -7.30 -6.15 -18.80
CA LEU A 67 -7.33 -7.07 -17.67
C LEU A 67 -7.07 -6.37 -16.34
N PHE A 68 -6.09 -5.47 -16.28
CA PHE A 68 -5.76 -4.73 -15.05
C PHE A 68 -6.93 -3.89 -14.51
N THR A 69 -7.88 -3.51 -15.37
CA THR A 69 -9.06 -2.74 -14.98
C THR A 69 -10.30 -3.59 -14.70
N GLN A 70 -10.23 -4.92 -14.85
CA GLN A 70 -11.36 -5.79 -14.56
C GLN A 70 -11.60 -5.90 -13.05
N PRO A 71 -12.86 -6.07 -12.61
CA PRO A 71 -13.21 -6.06 -11.19
C PRO A 71 -12.51 -7.14 -10.36
N ASP A 72 -12.31 -8.34 -10.89
CA ASP A 72 -11.65 -9.44 -10.21
C ASP A 72 -10.17 -9.16 -9.97
N PHE A 73 -9.47 -8.55 -10.93
CA PHE A 73 -8.08 -8.12 -10.76
C PHE A 73 -7.93 -6.91 -9.84
N VAL A 74 -8.81 -5.90 -9.97
CA VAL A 74 -8.76 -4.67 -9.16
C VAL A 74 -9.07 -4.96 -7.69
N ASN A 75 -10.05 -5.82 -7.43
CA ASN A 75 -10.49 -6.14 -6.07
C ASN A 75 -9.75 -7.35 -5.47
N GLN A 76 -8.79 -7.94 -6.19
CA GLN A 76 -8.02 -9.06 -5.67
C GLN A 76 -7.17 -8.62 -4.48
N LYS A 77 -7.53 -9.11 -3.29
CA LYS A 77 -6.76 -8.90 -2.07
C LYS A 77 -5.44 -9.66 -2.12
N SER A 78 -4.42 -9.10 -1.49
CA SER A 78 -3.14 -9.80 -1.32
C SER A 78 -3.29 -10.97 -0.35
N HIS A 79 -2.45 -12.01 -0.48
CA HIS A 79 -2.45 -13.12 0.47
C HIS A 79 -2.22 -12.66 1.92
N LEU A 80 -1.41 -11.61 2.12
CA LEU A 80 -1.17 -11.03 3.44
C LEU A 80 -2.43 -10.35 4.00
N GLU A 81 -3.12 -9.56 3.19
CA GLU A 81 -4.35 -8.88 3.59
C GLU A 81 -5.42 -9.89 4.02
N GLU A 82 -5.60 -10.97 3.28
CA GLU A 82 -6.54 -12.02 3.64
C GLU A 82 -6.13 -12.78 4.90
N LEU A 83 -4.84 -13.05 5.07
CA LEU A 83 -4.32 -13.71 6.26
C LEU A 83 -4.53 -12.87 7.53
N ILE A 84 -4.41 -11.55 7.40
CA ILE A 84 -4.61 -10.58 8.49
C ILE A 84 -6.10 -10.45 8.79
N THR A 85 -6.92 -10.24 7.77
CA THR A 85 -8.37 -10.05 7.93
C THR A 85 -9.09 -11.32 8.39
N SER A 86 -8.66 -12.51 7.97
CA SER A 86 -9.18 -13.80 8.49
C SER A 86 -8.91 -14.02 9.97
N ARG A 87 -7.94 -13.30 10.55
CA ARG A 87 -7.68 -13.25 11.99
C ARG A 87 -8.37 -12.07 12.69
N ASN A 88 -9.35 -11.43 12.05
CA ASN A 88 -10.06 -10.25 12.55
C ASN A 88 -9.15 -9.06 12.85
N HIS A 89 -8.02 -8.94 12.14
CA HIS A 89 -7.15 -7.77 12.21
C HIS A 89 -7.39 -6.83 11.02
N ILE A 90 -7.07 -5.55 11.23
CA ILE A 90 -7.09 -4.53 10.18
C ILE A 90 -5.77 -4.59 9.42
N CYS A 91 -5.84 -4.64 8.09
CA CYS A 91 -4.67 -4.59 7.20
C CYS A 91 -4.57 -3.21 6.54
N ASP A 92 -3.86 -2.30 7.19
CA ASP A 92 -3.65 -0.95 6.66
C ASP A 92 -2.38 -0.86 5.82
N PHE A 93 -2.48 -0.17 4.68
CA PHE A 93 -1.35 0.11 3.80
C PHE A 93 -1.00 1.59 3.86
N TYR A 94 0.27 1.87 4.16
CA TYR A 94 0.79 3.24 4.14
C TYR A 94 1.21 3.65 2.73
N PRO A 95 0.97 4.92 2.34
CA PRO A 95 1.52 5.47 1.12
C PRO A 95 3.04 5.30 1.04
N LYS A 96 3.56 4.96 -0.14
CA LYS A 96 5.00 4.83 -0.36
C LYS A 96 5.70 6.18 -0.16
N PHE A 97 6.88 6.16 0.45
CA PHE A 97 7.72 7.34 0.70
C PHE A 97 7.13 8.38 1.65
N HIS A 98 6.18 7.99 2.51
CA HIS A 98 5.58 8.85 3.53
C HIS A 98 5.82 8.29 4.94
N CYS A 99 7.09 8.25 5.36
CA CYS A 99 7.49 7.68 6.65
C CYS A 99 6.92 8.43 7.86
N GLU A 100 6.57 9.71 7.69
CA GLU A 100 5.90 10.54 8.69
C GLU A 100 4.51 10.03 9.09
N LEU A 101 3.87 9.21 8.25
CA LEU A 101 2.56 8.61 8.52
C LEU A 101 2.66 7.37 9.40
N ASN A 102 3.84 6.79 9.54
CA ASN A 102 4.07 5.61 10.37
C ASN A 102 4.81 5.99 11.66
N PHE A 103 4.09 6.03 12.78
CA PHE A 103 4.67 6.46 14.05
C PHE A 103 5.81 5.55 14.55
N ILE A 104 5.87 4.30 14.06
CA ILE A 104 6.92 3.35 14.45
C ILE A 104 8.32 3.83 14.06
N GLU A 105 8.44 4.64 13.00
CA GLU A 105 9.72 5.21 12.57
C GLU A 105 10.33 6.13 13.62
N GLN A 106 9.48 6.92 14.30
CA GLN A 106 9.91 7.78 15.40
C GLN A 106 10.21 6.97 16.67
N TYR A 107 9.44 5.91 16.92
CA TYR A 107 9.71 4.97 18.02
C TYR A 107 11.07 4.29 17.84
N TRP A 108 11.36 3.76 16.65
CA TRP A 108 12.67 3.20 16.30
C TRP A 108 13.80 4.22 16.40
N GLY A 109 13.56 5.47 15.99
CA GLY A 109 14.54 6.55 16.19
C GLY A 109 14.89 6.76 17.67
N ALA A 110 13.88 6.77 18.55
CA ALA A 110 14.06 6.94 19.99
C ALA A 110 14.73 5.73 20.66
N ALA A 111 14.39 4.51 20.23
CA ALA A 111 15.02 3.29 20.71
C ALA A 111 16.48 3.20 20.26
N LYS A 112 16.78 3.52 19.00
CA LYS A 112 18.17 3.56 18.48
C LYS A 112 19.04 4.54 19.26
N LEU A 113 18.52 5.72 19.61
CA LEU A 113 19.26 6.68 20.43
C LEU A 113 19.64 6.10 21.81
N ARG A 114 18.70 5.40 22.45
CA ARG A 114 18.94 4.72 23.75
C ARG A 114 19.94 3.59 23.62
N TYR A 115 19.79 2.76 22.59
CA TYR A 115 20.75 1.71 22.27
C TYR A 115 22.16 2.28 22.06
N HIS A 116 22.30 3.39 21.33
CA HIS A 116 23.60 4.06 21.14
C HIS A 116 24.22 4.59 22.44
N ALA A 117 23.40 4.88 23.46
CA ALA A 117 23.88 5.28 24.78
C ALA A 117 24.16 4.07 25.71
N SER A 118 23.84 2.85 25.28
CA SER A 118 24.10 1.62 26.04
C SER A 118 25.58 1.21 25.97
N PRO A 119 26.06 0.36 26.90
CA PRO A 119 27.41 -0.19 26.82
C PRO A 119 27.66 -0.94 25.52
N GLN A 120 28.91 -0.92 25.06
CA GLN A 120 29.33 -1.69 23.90
C GLN A 120 29.20 -3.19 24.18
N THR A 121 28.63 -3.92 23.23
CA THR A 121 28.37 -5.36 23.33
C THR A 121 29.49 -6.17 22.68
N LYS A 122 29.68 -7.41 23.15
CA LYS A 122 30.71 -8.35 22.67
C LYS A 122 30.14 -9.51 21.88
N ASN A 123 28.86 -9.82 22.07
CA ASN A 123 28.16 -10.94 21.44
C ASN A 123 26.72 -10.55 21.11
N MET A 124 26.02 -11.49 20.46
CA MET A 124 24.65 -11.29 20.00
C MET A 124 23.66 -11.24 21.16
N GLU A 125 23.88 -12.00 22.22
CA GLU A 125 23.01 -12.07 23.39
C GLU A 125 22.99 -10.73 24.14
N GLU A 126 24.16 -10.11 24.35
CA GLU A 126 24.30 -8.77 24.91
C GLU A 126 23.65 -7.71 24.02
N MET A 127 23.80 -7.83 22.69
CA MET A 127 23.16 -6.93 21.73
C MET A 127 21.63 -7.03 21.79
N GLU A 128 21.08 -8.23 21.79
CA GLU A 128 19.64 -8.48 21.88
C GLU A 128 19.07 -7.92 23.19
N ALA A 129 19.75 -8.17 24.31
CA ALA A 129 19.36 -7.62 25.62
C ALA A 129 19.33 -6.08 25.62
N ASN A 130 20.34 -5.43 25.02
CA ASN A 130 20.37 -3.98 24.90
C ASN A 130 19.29 -3.43 23.96
N VAL A 131 18.97 -4.13 22.87
CA VAL A 131 17.87 -3.75 21.96
C VAL A 131 16.53 -3.83 22.68
N ILE A 132 16.25 -4.91 23.39
CA ILE A 132 15.01 -5.08 24.17
C ILE A 132 14.90 -3.98 25.23
N ALA A 133 15.95 -3.75 26.01
CA ALA A 133 15.97 -2.71 27.03
C ALA A 133 15.75 -1.30 26.43
N ALA A 134 16.35 -1.01 25.28
CA ALA A 134 16.17 0.27 24.60
C ALA A 134 14.75 0.48 24.04
N LEU A 135 14.09 -0.61 23.61
CA LEU A 135 12.71 -0.61 23.15
C LEU A 135 11.72 -0.38 24.31
N ASP A 136 11.95 -1.04 25.45
CA ASP A 136 11.12 -0.94 26.66
C ASP A 136 11.27 0.42 27.37
N ASP A 137 12.45 1.05 27.28
CA ASP A 137 12.72 2.35 27.91
C ASP A 137 12.04 3.54 27.19
N VAL A 138 11.42 3.35 26.03
CA VAL A 138 10.67 4.42 25.37
C VAL A 138 9.32 4.64 26.10
N PRO A 139 9.10 5.80 26.76
CA PRO A 139 7.89 6.00 27.55
C PRO A 139 6.63 5.97 26.70
N LEU A 140 5.56 5.37 27.22
CA LEU A 140 4.26 5.31 26.56
C LEU A 140 3.72 6.71 26.17
N THR A 141 4.01 7.73 26.99
CA THR A 141 3.64 9.12 26.68
C THR A 141 4.33 9.65 25.43
N GLN A 142 5.59 9.24 25.20
CA GLN A 142 6.36 9.57 24.01
C GLN A 142 5.81 8.83 22.77
N ILE A 143 5.49 7.54 22.90
CA ILE A 143 4.86 6.74 21.83
C ILE A 143 3.52 7.36 21.41
N ARG A 144 2.67 7.74 22.37
CA ARG A 144 1.39 8.42 22.11
C ARG A 144 1.58 9.76 21.38
N ARG A 145 2.65 10.51 21.69
CA ARG A 145 2.99 11.76 20.97
C ARG A 145 3.38 11.48 19.52
N TYR A 146 4.09 10.39 19.25
CA TYR A 146 4.43 9.98 17.88
C TYR A 146 3.20 9.61 17.07
N ALA A 147 2.30 8.80 17.63
CA ALA A 147 1.04 8.46 16.99
C ALA A 147 0.20 9.71 16.67
N ASN A 148 0.09 10.64 17.63
CA ASN A 148 -0.60 11.91 17.42
C ASN A 148 0.06 12.76 16.33
N ARG A 149 1.40 12.73 16.22
CA ARG A 149 2.11 13.48 15.16
C ARG A 149 1.78 12.89 13.79
N SER A 150 1.84 11.57 13.62
CA SER A 150 1.48 10.91 12.36
C SER A 150 0.01 11.17 11.99
N ALA A 151 -0.90 11.19 12.96
CA ALA A 151 -2.30 11.57 12.74
C ALA A 151 -2.47 13.00 12.20
N LYS A 152 -1.66 13.96 12.65
CA LYS A 152 -1.67 15.33 12.11
C LYS A 152 -1.17 15.41 10.67
N PHE A 153 -0.15 14.61 10.33
CA PHE A 153 0.31 14.52 8.93
C PHE A 153 -0.76 13.90 8.04
N MET A 154 -1.43 12.84 8.51
CA MET A 154 -2.58 12.25 7.80
C MET A 154 -3.68 13.28 7.57
N ASP A 155 -4.06 14.05 8.60
CA ASP A 155 -5.07 15.10 8.49
C ASP A 155 -4.65 16.23 7.52
N ALA A 156 -3.38 16.64 7.56
CA ALA A 156 -2.84 17.64 6.64
C ALA A 156 -2.92 17.17 5.18
N TYR A 157 -2.54 15.93 4.91
CA TYR A 157 -2.58 15.36 3.56
C TYR A 157 -4.00 15.12 3.07
N ALA A 158 -4.91 14.71 3.95
CA ALA A 158 -6.34 14.62 3.62
C ALA A 158 -6.92 15.99 3.20
N LYS A 159 -6.38 17.09 3.75
CA LYS A 159 -6.70 18.47 3.38
C LYS A 159 -5.88 19.01 2.20
N GLY A 160 -5.09 18.18 1.52
CA GLY A 160 -4.35 18.56 0.30
C GLY A 160 -3.03 19.29 0.53
N LEU A 161 -2.50 19.33 1.75
CA LEU A 161 -1.19 19.96 2.01
C LEU A 161 -0.07 19.09 1.46
N ASN A 162 1.01 19.70 0.97
CA ASN A 162 2.24 18.98 0.68
C ASN A 162 3.08 18.75 1.95
N GLY A 163 4.17 17.99 1.84
CA GLY A 163 5.02 17.63 2.99
C GLY A 163 5.59 18.84 3.74
N ALA A 164 6.00 19.89 3.03
CA ALA A 164 6.54 21.11 3.66
C ALA A 164 5.44 21.89 4.42
N GLN A 165 4.27 22.03 3.81
CA GLN A 165 3.10 22.67 4.44
C GLN A 165 2.62 21.87 5.65
N ALA A 166 2.54 20.54 5.55
CA ALA A 166 2.15 19.67 6.65
C ALA A 166 3.12 19.76 7.83
N ALA A 167 4.43 19.79 7.56
CA ALA A 167 5.44 19.97 8.60
C ALA A 167 5.32 21.33 9.30
N TRP A 168 5.07 22.40 8.55
CA TRP A 168 4.81 23.72 9.11
C TRP A 168 3.52 23.75 9.94
N ALA A 169 2.43 23.17 9.43
CA ALA A 169 1.14 23.12 10.11
C ALA A 169 1.23 22.33 11.42
N ALA A 170 1.94 21.20 11.42
CA ALA A 170 2.21 20.42 12.63
C ALA A 170 3.00 21.22 13.69
N LYS A 171 3.88 22.13 13.25
CA LYS A 171 4.66 23.02 14.14
C LYS A 171 3.85 24.21 14.66
N LYS A 172 2.95 24.77 13.87
CA LYS A 172 2.06 25.90 14.24
C LYS A 172 0.93 25.43 15.16
N TYR A 173 0.24 24.36 14.79
CA TYR A 173 -0.93 23.83 15.49
C TYR A 173 -0.57 22.69 16.46
N ARG A 174 0.35 22.96 17.39
CA ARG A 174 0.85 21.93 18.35
C ARG A 174 -0.23 21.39 19.27
N GLY A 175 -1.17 22.24 19.70
CA GLY A 175 -2.26 21.89 20.62
C GLY A 175 -3.46 21.20 19.96
N HIS A 176 -3.61 21.30 18.63
CA HIS A 176 -4.76 20.75 17.92
C HIS A 176 -4.45 19.38 17.33
N ARG A 177 -5.41 18.45 17.39
CA ARG A 177 -5.31 17.13 16.73
C ARG A 177 -5.74 17.17 15.27
N VAL A 178 -6.51 18.18 14.88
CA VAL A 178 -7.06 18.40 13.54
C VAL A 178 -6.79 19.84 13.15
N LEU A 179 -6.40 20.06 11.90
CA LEU A 179 -6.16 21.37 11.33
C LEU A 179 -7.49 22.05 10.93
N PRO A 180 -7.57 23.39 10.96
CA PRO A 180 -8.74 24.11 10.45
C PRO A 180 -9.04 23.76 8.99
N GLU A 181 -10.32 23.73 8.62
CA GLU A 181 -10.76 23.36 7.27
C GLU A 181 -10.29 24.37 6.20
N ASN A 182 -10.09 25.62 6.59
CA ASN A 182 -9.65 26.72 5.73
C ASN A 182 -8.12 26.86 5.65
N ILE A 183 -7.33 25.89 6.15
CA ILE A 183 -5.88 26.03 6.26
C ILE A 183 -5.15 26.25 4.93
N LEU A 184 -5.68 25.70 3.83
CA LEU A 184 -5.13 25.98 2.49
C LEU A 184 -5.28 27.46 2.12
N ARG A 185 -6.44 28.07 2.40
CA ARG A 185 -6.67 29.50 2.13
C ARG A 185 -5.77 30.40 2.99
N GLU A 186 -5.46 29.98 4.22
CA GLU A 186 -4.50 30.69 5.06
C GLU A 186 -3.08 30.63 4.49
N LEU A 187 -2.70 29.51 3.86
CA LEU A 187 -1.39 29.29 3.28
C LEU A 187 -1.21 29.96 1.91
N GLU A 188 -2.28 30.05 1.12
CA GLU A 188 -2.27 30.71 -0.21
C GLU A 188 -2.38 32.24 -0.13
N GLY A 189 -2.90 32.77 0.98
CA GLY A 189 -3.02 34.22 1.23
C GLY A 189 -1.85 34.84 1.99
N SER A 190 -0.76 34.09 2.25
CA SER A 190 0.43 34.52 3.01
C SER A 190 1.64 34.79 2.12
#